data_AF-A0A2L2WV39-F1
#
_entry.id   AF-A0A2L2WV39-F1
#
_cell.length_a   1.000
_cell.length_b   1.000
_cell.length_c   1.000
_cell.angle_alpha   90.00
_cell.angle_beta   90.00
_cell.angle_gamma   90.00
#
_symmetry.space_group_name_H-M   'P 1'
#
loop_
_entity.id
_entity.type
_entity.pdbx_description
1 polymer ?
#
loop_
_entity_poly.entity_id
_entity_poly.type
_entity_poly.pdbx_seq_one_letter_code
_entity_poly.pdbx_strand_id
1 'polypeptide(L)' 'MNSPWGNRGELLRNFGWSYEYLLWGISWLNVQLMIADAPRAKEVPLDENGNPIDESQTITQELTTKEDIKNYLKGYM' A
#
# COMPACT_ATOMS: atom_id res chain seq x y z
N MET A 1 -8.49 3.20 3.91
CA MET A 1 -9.97 2.99 3.95
C MET A 1 -10.23 1.56 3.47
N ASN A 2 -10.32 0.57 4.37
CA ASN A 2 -10.10 -0.84 3.99
C ASN A 2 -11.38 -1.66 3.75
N SER A 3 -12.55 -1.02 3.65
CA SER A 3 -13.79 -1.75 3.36
C SER A 3 -14.03 -1.84 1.85
N PRO A 4 -14.52 -2.99 1.34
CA PRO A 4 -14.90 -3.14 -0.06
C PRO A 4 -15.96 -2.13 -0.52
N TRP A 5 -16.78 -1.63 0.42
CA TRP A 5 -17.82 -0.63 0.19
C TRP A 5 -17.25 0.78 0.03
N GLY A 6 -16.21 1.13 0.79
CA GLY A 6 -15.52 2.41 0.66
C GLY A 6 -14.81 2.56 -0.69
N ASN A 7 -14.25 1.46 -1.21
CA ASN A 7 -13.55 1.45 -2.49
C ASN A 7 -14.48 1.82 -3.67
N ARG A 8 -15.76 1.44 -3.60
CA ARG A 8 -16.76 1.82 -4.61
C ARG A 8 -17.00 3.33 -4.64
N GLY A 9 -16.99 3.98 -3.48
CA GLY A 9 -17.14 5.44 -3.38
C GLY A 9 -16.01 6.18 -4.08
N GLU A 10 -14.76 5.70 -3.94
CA GLU A 10 -13.62 6.26 -4.67
C GLU A 10 -13.74 6.08 -6.19
N LEU A 11 -14.18 4.90 -6.66
CA LEU A 11 -14.42 4.65 -8.08
C LEU A 11 -15.44 5.64 -8.67
N LEU A 12 -16.57 5.82 -8.00
CA LEU A 12 -17.61 6.75 -8.45
C LEU A 12 -17.08 8.19 -8.49
N ARG A 13 -16.28 8.58 -7.50
CA ARG A 13 -15.65 9.91 -7.46
C ARG A 13 -14.62 10.11 -8.58
N ASN A 14 -13.79 9.10 -8.85
CA ASN A 14 -12.71 9.21 -9.84
C ASN A 14 -13.21 9.22 -11.28
N PHE A 15 -14.25 8.42 -11.59
CA PHE A 15 -14.80 8.31 -12.95
C PHE A 15 -16.05 9.16 -13.18
N GLY A 16 -16.60 9.81 -12.15
CA GLY A 16 -17.82 10.63 -12.24
C GLY A 16 -19.08 9.79 -12.52
N TRP A 17 -19.08 8.52 -12.13
CA TRP A 17 -20.19 7.60 -12.40
C TRP A 17 -21.29 7.70 -11.36
N SER A 18 -22.52 7.39 -11.78
CA SER A 18 -23.61 7.13 -10.85
C SER A 18 -23.52 5.72 -10.28
N TYR A 19 -24.03 5.52 -9.06
CA TYR A 19 -24.05 4.20 -8.41
C TYR A 19 -24.78 3.16 -9.27
N GLU A 20 -25.83 3.59 -9.96
CA GLU A 20 -26.67 2.74 -10.82
C GLU A 20 -25.92 2.28 -12.07
N TYR A 21 -25.09 3.15 -12.66
CA TYR A 21 -24.23 2.79 -13.78
C TYR A 21 -23.15 1.79 -13.36
N LEU A 22 -22.55 1.95 -12.18
CA LEU A 22 -21.58 0.98 -11.65
C LEU A 22 -22.20 -0.41 -11.44
N LEU A 23 -23.47 -0.48 -11.01
CA LEU A 23 -24.13 -1.75 -10.69
C LEU A 23 -24.69 -2.47 -11.92
N TRP A 24 -25.26 -1.72 -12.88
CA TRP A 24 -26.04 -2.26 -13.99
C TRP A 24 -25.58 -1.84 -15.38
N GLY A 25 -24.80 -0.76 -15.48
CA GLY A 25 -24.39 -0.17 -16.76
C GLY A 25 -23.08 -0.72 -17.32
N ILE A 26 -22.22 -1.29 -16.46
CA ILE A 26 -20.90 -1.80 -16.84
C ILE A 26 -20.70 -3.23 -16.34
N SER A 27 -19.97 -4.03 -17.13
CA SER A 27 -19.54 -5.36 -16.70
C SER A 27 -18.55 -5.24 -15.53
N TRP A 28 -18.79 -6.02 -14.47
CA TRP A 28 -17.88 -6.11 -13.32
C TRP A 28 -16.47 -6.56 -13.70
N LEU A 29 -16.33 -7.36 -14.76
CA LEU A 29 -15.03 -7.78 -15.27
C LEU A 29 -14.23 -6.60 -15.82
N ASN A 30 -14.88 -5.65 -16.50
CA ASN A 30 -14.24 -4.44 -16.98
C ASN A 30 -13.81 -3.54 -15.81
N VAL A 31 -14.65 -3.44 -14.77
CA VAL A 31 -14.31 -2.69 -13.56
C VAL A 31 -13.06 -3.27 -12.89
N GLN A 32 -12.95 -4.59 -12.76
CA GLN A 32 -11.76 -5.24 -12.22
C GLN A 32 -10.52 -5.00 -13.08
N LEU A 33 -10.65 -5.06 -14.41
CA LEU A 33 -9.56 -4.77 -15.33
C LEU A 33 -9.06 -3.32 -15.18
N MET A 34 -9.99 -2.36 -15.11
CA MET A 34 -9.66 -0.95 -14.88
C MET A 34 -8.96 -0.72 -13.53
N ILE A 35 -9.38 -1.42 -12.47
CA ILE A 35 -8.73 -1.35 -11.15
C ILE A 35 -7.32 -1.95 -11.19
N ALA A 36 -7.11 -3.02 -11.95
CA ALA A 36 -5.82 -3.67 -12.09
C ALA A 36 -4.83 -2.82 -12.92
N ASP A 37 -5.34 -2.12 -13.92
CA ASP A 37 -4.55 -1.23 -14.79
C ASP A 37 -4.28 0.14 -14.14
N ALA A 38 -5.11 0.55 -13.18
CA ALA A 38 -4.96 1.84 -12.52
C ALA A 38 -3.59 1.99 -11.84
N PRO A 39 -2.88 3.11 -12.05
CA PRO A 39 -1.59 3.35 -11.41
C PRO A 39 -1.77 3.42 -9.90
N ARG A 40 -1.29 2.39 -9.20
CA ARG A 40 -1.30 2.33 -7.73
C ARG A 40 -0.04 3.00 -7.20
N ALA A 41 -0.19 4.19 -6.63
CA ALA A 41 0.85 4.71 -5.75
C ALA A 41 0.90 3.82 -4.50
N LYS A 42 1.99 3.08 -4.31
CA LYS A 42 2.24 2.41 -3.02
C LYS A 42 2.37 3.52 -1.99
N GLU A 43 1.58 3.46 -0.92
CA GLU A 43 1.79 4.35 0.22
C GLU A 43 3.20 4.08 0.73
N VAL A 44 4.05 5.11 0.67
CA VAL A 44 5.38 5.02 1.25
C VAL A 44 5.16 4.86 2.75
N PRO A 45 5.69 3.80 3.38
CA PRO A 45 5.49 3.65 4.81
C PRO A 45 6.11 4.86 5.51
N LEU A 46 5.45 5.34 6.55
CA LEU A 46 5.87 6.52 7.30
C LEU A 46 6.48 6.05 8.61
N ASP A 47 7.57 6.67 9.04
CA ASP A 47 8.13 6.42 10.38
C ASP A 47 7.21 6.99 11.48
N GLU A 48 7.52 6.71 12.74
CA GLU A 48 6.79 7.27 13.90
C GLU A 48 6.85 8.81 13.98
N ASN A 49 7.71 9.45 13.19
CA ASN A 49 7.90 10.89 13.10
C ASN A 49 7.27 11.52 11.84
N GLY A 50 6.55 10.74 11.02
CA GLY A 50 5.85 11.21 9.82
C GLY A 50 6.73 11.43 8.58
N ASN A 51 7.96 10.95 8.57
CA ASN A 51 8.83 10.99 7.39
C ASN A 51 8.62 9.76 6.50
N PRO A 52 8.62 9.90 5.16
CA PRO A 52 8.54 8.77 4.25
C PRO A 52 9.80 7.89 4.39
N ILE A 53 9.62 6.62 4.77
CA ILE A 53 10.71 5.65 4.81
C ILE A 53 10.98 5.16 3.39
N ASP A 54 12.17 5.50 2.90
CA ASP A 54 12.68 4.97 1.65
C ASP A 54 13.04 3.49 1.86
N GLU A 55 12.12 2.60 1.45
CA GLU A 55 12.30 1.15 1.55
C GLU A 55 13.59 0.66 0.84
N SER A 56 14.18 1.46 -0.06
CA SER A 56 15.45 1.12 -0.73
C SER A 56 16.68 1.17 0.20
N GLN A 57 16.57 1.79 1.37
CA GLN A 57 17.67 1.99 2.33
C GLN A 57 17.57 1.14 3.60
N THR A 58 16.47 0.39 3.76
CA THR A 58 16.26 -0.43 4.96
C THR A 58 16.99 -1.76 4.82
N ILE A 59 18.25 -1.80 5.27
CA ILE A 59 19.03 -3.04 5.37
C ILE A 59 18.42 -3.89 6.50
N THR A 60 17.49 -4.80 6.19
CA THR A 60 17.12 -5.87 7.13
C THR A 60 18.32 -6.80 7.28
N GLN A 61 19.09 -6.63 8.36
CA GLN A 61 20.17 -7.57 8.70
C GLN A 61 19.58 -8.76 9.45
N GLU A 62 19.74 -9.96 8.90
CA GLU A 62 19.35 -11.20 9.58
C GLU A 62 20.36 -11.52 10.69
N LEU A 63 20.07 -11.09 11.93
CA LEU A 63 20.89 -11.37 13.11
C LEU A 63 20.60 -12.78 13.63
N THR A 64 21.06 -13.81 12.92
CA THR A 64 20.81 -15.21 13.28
C THR A 64 21.77 -15.74 14.35
N THR A 65 22.99 -15.23 14.45
CA THR A 65 24.00 -15.73 15.37
C THR A 65 24.15 -14.85 16.62
N LYS A 66 24.43 -15.47 17.78
CA LYS A 66 24.70 -14.78 19.05
C LYS A 66 25.84 -13.75 18.94
N GLU A 67 26.79 -13.99 18.04
CA GLU A 67 27.95 -13.13 17.79
C GLU A 67 27.55 -11.86 17.01
N ASP A 68 26.68 -12.00 16.01
CA ASP A 68 26.15 -10.88 15.22
C ASP A 68 25.32 -9.94 16.08
N ILE A 69 24.49 -10.51 16.97
CA ILE A 69 23.73 -9.75 17.98
C ILE A 69 24.68 -8.96 18.90
N LYS A 70 25.80 -9.58 19.31
CA LYS A 70 26.77 -8.95 20.23
C LYS A 70 27.53 -7.80 19.57
N ASN A 71 27.88 -7.94 18.30
CA ASN A 71 28.57 -6.88 17.55
C ASN A 71 27.62 -5.72 17.23
N TYR A 72 26.37 -6.00 16.89
CA TYR A 72 25.34 -4.98 16.69
C TYR A 72 25.12 -4.13 17.94
N LEU A 73 24.99 -4.77 19.11
CA LEU A 73 24.82 -4.06 20.39
C LEU A 73 26.03 -3.20 20.78
N LYS A 74 27.24 -3.62 20.41
CA LYS A 74 28.47 -2.85 20.67
C LYS A 74 28.60 -1.62 19.77
N GLY A 75 28.07 -1.65 18.55
CA GLY A 75 28.09 -0.50 17.65
C GLY A 75 27.11 0.62 18.05
N TYR A 76 26.19 0.32 18.98
CA TYR A 76 25.16 1.25 19.45
C TYR A 76 25.52 1.94 20.78
N MET A 77 26.54 1.45 21.49
CA MET A 77 27.02 1.97 22.78
C MET A 77 28.24 2.88 22.56
#